data_AF-A0A0F3GYU9-F1
#
_entry.id   AF-A0A0F3GYU9-F1
#
_cell.length_a   1.000
_cell.length_b   1.000
_cell.length_c   1.000
_cell.angle_alpha   90.00
_cell.angle_beta   90.00
_cell.angle_gamma   90.00
#
_symmetry.space_group_name_H-M   'P 1'
#
loop_
_entity.id
_entity.type
_entity.pdbx_description
1 polymer ?
#
loop_
_entity_poly.entity_id
_entity_poly.type
_entity_poly.pdbx_seq_one_letter_code
_entity_poly.pdbx_strand_id
1 'polypeptide(L)'
;MNTHNRNIRRYFLYAMLLCLLVMSLVSCGGGGGSSGNDYTPPQPTVGVPHDILLSSDRTVGQSNSPIYMTALVTDVNGRPVKNTEVTFTKTSTAGNISPSLLNDFAVKDVSVYKVQTDVYGRASIKVNS
;
A
#
# COMPACT_ATOMS: atom_id res chain seq x y z
N MET A 1 -74.10 0.12 -11.14
CA MET A 1 -72.87 -0.66 -10.80
C MET A 1 -72.50 -0.44 -9.32
N ASN A 2 -72.78 -1.45 -8.50
CA ASN A 2 -72.73 -1.43 -7.02
C ASN A 2 -71.35 -1.03 -6.46
N THR A 3 -71.34 -0.07 -5.54
CA THR A 3 -70.17 0.42 -4.77
C THR A 3 -69.48 -0.68 -3.97
N HIS A 4 -70.19 -1.76 -3.61
CA HIS A 4 -69.64 -2.93 -2.92
C HIS A 4 -68.53 -3.63 -3.72
N ASN A 5 -68.70 -3.80 -5.03
CA ASN A 5 -67.74 -4.50 -5.91
C ASN A 5 -66.46 -3.68 -6.16
N ARG A 6 -66.52 -2.35 -6.01
CA ARG A 6 -65.35 -1.47 -6.16
C ARG A 6 -64.41 -1.56 -4.96
N ASN A 7 -64.94 -1.76 -3.77
CA ASN A 7 -64.13 -1.91 -2.56
C ASN A 7 -63.47 -3.29 -2.51
N ILE A 8 -64.17 -4.35 -2.88
CA ILE A 8 -63.63 -5.72 -2.96
C ILE A 8 -62.44 -5.79 -3.93
N ARG A 9 -62.55 -5.16 -5.11
CA ARG A 9 -61.46 -5.13 -6.10
C ARG A 9 -60.24 -4.33 -5.61
N ARG A 10 -60.45 -3.29 -4.80
CA ARG A 10 -59.37 -2.51 -4.17
C ARG A 10 -58.67 -3.32 -3.08
N TYR A 11 -59.43 -4.01 -2.22
CA TYR A 11 -58.84 -4.91 -1.21
C TYR A 11 -58.05 -6.06 -1.85
N PHE A 12 -58.55 -6.61 -2.96
CA PHE A 12 -57.84 -7.65 -3.71
C PHE A 12 -56.53 -7.13 -4.31
N LEU A 13 -56.53 -5.91 -4.87
CA LEU A 13 -55.32 -5.27 -5.40
C LEU A 13 -54.31 -4.92 -4.29
N TYR A 14 -54.77 -4.44 -3.13
CA TYR A 14 -53.88 -4.17 -2.00
C TYR A 14 -53.30 -5.46 -1.40
N ALA A 15 -54.07 -6.54 -1.32
CA ALA A 15 -53.58 -7.84 -0.87
C ALA A 15 -52.51 -8.42 -1.80
N MET A 16 -52.68 -8.28 -3.12
CA MET A 16 -51.69 -8.74 -4.09
C MET A 16 -50.41 -7.88 -4.06
N LEU A 17 -50.54 -6.56 -3.92
CA LEU A 17 -49.40 -5.64 -3.79
C LEU A 17 -48.61 -5.88 -2.49
N LEU A 18 -49.31 -6.16 -1.38
CA LEU A 18 -48.69 -6.52 -0.11
C LEU A 18 -47.91 -7.83 -0.24
N CYS A 19 -48.48 -8.87 -0.86
CA CYS A 19 -47.81 -10.14 -1.12
C CYS A 19 -46.53 -9.98 -1.94
N LEU A 20 -46.55 -9.11 -2.96
CA LEU A 20 -45.39 -8.82 -3.80
C LEU A 20 -44.28 -8.08 -3.04
N LEU A 21 -44.64 -7.25 -2.06
CA LEU A 21 -43.70 -6.56 -1.17
C LEU A 21 -43.02 -7.53 -0.18
N VAL A 22 -43.70 -8.59 0.28
CA VAL A 22 -43.09 -9.54 1.24
C VAL A 22 -42.11 -10.50 0.54
N MET A 23 -42.34 -10.81 -0.73
CA MET A 23 -41.47 -11.69 -1.52
C MET A 23 -40.12 -11.04 -1.92
N SER A 24 -40.01 -9.71 -1.87
CA SER A 24 -38.74 -9.01 -2.17
C SER A 24 -37.76 -8.97 -1.00
N LEU A 25 -38.18 -9.33 0.22
CA LEU A 25 -37.32 -9.33 1.41
C LEU A 25 -36.56 -10.64 1.65
N VAL A 26 -36.85 -11.71 0.90
CA VAL A 26 -36.24 -13.04 1.06
C VAL A 26 -35.37 -13.49 -0.12
N SER A 27 -34.83 -12.55 -0.90
CA SER A 27 -33.70 -12.86 -1.80
C SER A 27 -32.39 -12.86 -1.00
N CYS A 28 -32.25 -13.83 -0.09
CA CYS A 28 -30.93 -14.26 0.37
C CYS A 28 -30.38 -15.18 -0.72
N GLY A 29 -29.61 -14.60 -1.64
CA GLY A 29 -28.97 -15.33 -2.72
C GLY A 29 -28.01 -16.39 -2.15
N GLY A 30 -28.35 -17.66 -2.31
CA GLY A 30 -27.42 -18.77 -2.14
C GLY A 30 -26.49 -18.84 -3.34
N GLY A 31 -25.26 -18.35 -3.19
CA GLY A 31 -24.10 -18.79 -3.98
C GLY A 31 -23.37 -19.83 -3.12
N GLY A 32 -23.26 -21.09 -3.53
CA GLY A 32 -22.50 -21.48 -4.71
C GLY A 32 -21.11 -21.87 -4.22
N GLY A 33 -20.90 -23.16 -3.95
CA GLY A 33 -19.66 -23.66 -3.37
C GLY A 33 -18.46 -23.44 -4.28
N SER A 34 -17.32 -23.09 -3.68
CA SER A 34 -16.02 -23.14 -4.34
C SER A 34 -15.26 -24.35 -3.82
N SER A 35 -15.39 -25.46 -4.55
CA SER A 35 -14.38 -26.52 -4.55
C SER A 35 -13.24 -26.06 -5.46
N GLY A 36 -12.39 -25.22 -4.92
CA GLY A 36 -11.15 -24.77 -5.54
C GLY A 36 -10.16 -24.47 -4.43
N ASN A 37 -8.88 -24.71 -4.66
CA ASN A 37 -7.84 -24.25 -3.75
C ASN A 37 -7.82 -22.72 -3.87
N ASP A 38 -8.66 -22.04 -3.09
CA ASP A 38 -8.81 -20.59 -3.03
C ASP A 38 -7.56 -20.00 -2.39
N TYR A 39 -6.45 -20.04 -3.13
CA TYR A 39 -5.29 -19.24 -2.82
C TYR A 39 -5.69 -17.78 -3.06
N THR A 40 -6.14 -17.14 -2.00
CA THR A 40 -6.17 -15.69 -1.91
C THR A 40 -4.77 -15.23 -1.52
N PRO A 41 -4.08 -14.45 -2.37
CA PRO A 41 -2.78 -13.90 -2.00
C PRO A 41 -2.90 -13.12 -0.69
N PRO A 42 -1.90 -13.19 0.20
CA PRO A 42 -1.89 -12.37 1.40
C PRO A 42 -2.10 -10.90 1.04
N GLN A 43 -3.06 -10.24 1.70
CA GLN A 43 -3.22 -8.80 1.51
C GLN A 43 -2.01 -8.05 2.10
N PRO A 44 -1.60 -6.93 1.47
CA PRO A 44 -0.56 -6.08 2.02
C PRO A 44 -0.92 -5.62 3.42
N THR A 45 0.05 -5.63 4.33
CA THR A 45 -0.14 -5.28 5.74
C THR A 45 0.35 -3.86 6.02
N VAL A 46 -0.43 -3.08 6.77
CA VAL A 46 -0.07 -1.72 7.20
C VAL A 46 1.13 -1.75 8.13
N GLY A 47 2.07 -0.80 7.95
CA GLY A 47 3.29 -0.71 8.76
C GLY A 47 4.41 -1.69 8.34
N VAL A 48 4.21 -2.48 7.29
CA VAL A 48 5.26 -3.32 6.67
C VAL A 48 5.80 -2.60 5.44
N PRO A 49 7.13 -2.62 5.18
CA PRO A 49 7.70 -2.04 3.96
C PRO A 49 7.03 -2.59 2.70
N HIS A 50 6.61 -1.70 1.81
CA HIS A 50 5.95 -2.03 0.54
C HIS A 50 6.65 -1.35 -0.64
N ASP A 51 6.78 -0.02 -0.59
CA ASP A 51 7.39 0.78 -1.65
C ASP A 51 8.70 1.44 -1.21
N ILE A 52 9.60 1.66 -2.17
CA ILE A 52 10.82 2.43 -2.01
C ILE A 52 10.93 3.50 -3.11
N LEU A 53 11.09 4.75 -2.70
CA LEU A 53 11.34 5.88 -3.59
C LEU A 53 12.75 6.42 -3.37
N LEU A 54 13.54 6.49 -4.44
CA LEU A 54 14.89 7.04 -4.38
C LEU A 54 14.90 8.47 -4.94
N SER A 55 15.47 9.39 -4.16
CA SER A 55 15.68 10.79 -4.57
C SER A 55 17.11 11.22 -4.31
N SER A 56 17.55 12.23 -5.04
CA SER A 56 18.87 12.84 -4.89
C SER A 56 18.70 14.35 -4.82
N ASP A 57 19.47 15.02 -3.96
CA ASP A 57 19.45 16.48 -3.86
C ASP A 57 20.06 17.15 -5.11
N ARG A 58 21.03 16.47 -5.75
CA ARG A 58 21.71 16.91 -6.97
C ARG A 58 22.07 15.70 -7.83
N THR A 59 22.32 15.93 -9.12
CA THR A 59 22.72 14.87 -10.07
C THR A 59 24.14 15.02 -10.59
N VAL A 60 24.78 16.17 -10.35
CA VAL A 60 26.15 16.47 -10.79
C VAL A 60 27.05 16.66 -9.57
N GLY A 61 28.11 15.87 -9.49
CA GLY A 61 29.12 15.98 -8.44
C GLY A 61 30.07 17.14 -8.71
N GLN A 62 30.42 17.88 -7.66
CA GLN A 62 31.46 18.92 -7.73
C GLN A 62 32.46 18.68 -6.59
N SER A 63 33.73 19.03 -6.82
CA SER A 63 34.76 18.94 -5.79
C SER A 63 34.31 19.66 -4.53
N ASN A 64 34.40 18.99 -3.38
CA ASN A 64 33.96 19.48 -2.06
C ASN A 64 32.45 19.72 -1.89
N SER A 65 31.60 19.35 -2.86
CA SER A 65 30.15 19.35 -2.71
C SER A 65 29.62 17.93 -2.85
N PRO A 66 29.32 17.24 -1.73
CA PRO A 66 28.71 15.92 -1.79
C PRO A 66 27.29 15.96 -2.37
N ILE A 67 26.85 14.82 -2.89
CA ILE A 67 25.46 14.55 -3.26
C ILE A 67 24.86 13.67 -2.15
N TYR A 68 23.62 13.92 -1.76
CA TYR A 68 22.88 13.09 -0.83
C TYR A 68 21.79 12.33 -1.57
N MET A 69 21.89 11.00 -1.56
CA MET A 69 20.82 10.12 -2.03
C MET A 69 19.98 9.66 -0.85
N THR A 70 18.66 9.78 -0.97
CA THR A 70 17.70 9.43 0.09
C THR A 70 16.65 8.48 -0.46
N ALA A 71 16.57 7.30 0.15
CA ALA A 71 15.48 6.36 -0.03
C ALA A 71 14.37 6.65 0.98
N LEU A 72 13.13 6.76 0.51
CA LEU A 72 11.92 6.81 1.33
C LEU A 72 11.22 5.46 1.23
N VAL A 73 11.03 4.79 2.37
CA VAL A 73 10.31 3.52 2.48
C VAL A 73 8.91 3.76 3.04
N THR A 74 7.90 3.28 2.33
CA THR A 74 6.49 3.41 2.75
C THR A 74 5.77 2.06 2.78
N ASP A 75 4.70 1.99 3.58
CA ASP A 75 3.76 0.88 3.55
C ASP A 75 2.76 1.02 2.38
N VAL A 76 1.85 0.05 2.25
CA VAL A 76 0.83 0.02 1.19
C VAL A 76 -0.07 1.26 1.16
N ASN A 77 -0.19 2.00 2.26
CA ASN A 77 -0.99 3.22 2.35
C ASN A 77 -0.15 4.50 2.15
N GLY A 78 1.12 4.36 1.75
CA GLY A 78 2.05 5.48 1.58
C GLY A 78 2.55 6.08 2.90
N ARG A 79 2.39 5.38 4.04
CA ARG A 79 2.89 5.86 5.33
C ARG A 79 4.36 5.48 5.50
N PRO A 80 5.20 6.38 6.05
CA PRO A 80 6.61 6.09 6.23
C PRO A 80 6.84 4.93 7.22
N VAL A 81 7.79 4.05 6.90
CA VAL A 81 8.16 2.91 7.75
C VAL A 81 9.57 3.11 8.31
N LYS A 82 9.66 3.27 9.64
CA LYS A 82 10.94 3.45 10.37
C LYS A 82 11.65 2.13 10.64
N ASN A 83 12.93 2.20 11.01
CA ASN A 83 13.77 1.05 11.41
C ASN A 83 13.76 -0.08 10.36
N THR A 84 13.71 0.28 9.09
CA THR A 84 13.82 -0.65 7.97
C THR A 84 15.22 -0.58 7.38
N GLU A 85 15.87 -1.74 7.20
CA GLU A 85 17.20 -1.80 6.59
C GLU A 85 17.10 -1.51 5.09
N VAL A 86 17.76 -0.45 4.65
CA VAL A 86 17.96 -0.15 3.23
C VAL A 86 19.42 -0.40 2.87
N THR A 87 19.63 -1.21 1.83
CA THR A 87 20.96 -1.51 1.31
C THR A 87 21.24 -0.65 0.07
N PHE A 88 22.28 0.17 0.14
CA PHE A 88 22.82 0.94 -0.97
C PHE A 88 24.06 0.24 -1.52
N THR A 89 24.05 -0.05 -2.81
CA THR A 89 25.19 -0.68 -3.50
C THR A 89 25.75 0.26 -4.55
N LYS A 90 27.05 0.55 -4.45
CA LYS A 90 27.81 1.26 -5.48
C LYS A 90 28.09 0.30 -6.63
N THR A 91 27.42 0.51 -7.76
CA THR A 91 27.61 -0.28 -8.99
C THR A 91 28.60 0.36 -9.97
N SER A 92 28.86 1.66 -9.84
CA SER A 92 29.83 2.38 -10.67
C SER A 92 31.24 2.35 -10.05
N THR A 93 32.27 2.49 -10.88
CA THR A 93 33.65 2.68 -10.42
C THR A 93 33.92 4.13 -10.00
N ALA A 94 33.16 5.10 -10.51
CA ALA A 94 33.32 6.53 -10.21
C ALA A 94 32.74 6.94 -8.84
N GLY A 95 33.38 7.92 -8.20
CA GLY A 95 32.99 8.50 -6.90
C GLY A 95 33.19 7.56 -5.70
N ASN A 96 32.84 8.01 -4.50
CA ASN A 96 32.82 7.20 -3.28
C ASN A 96 31.49 7.41 -2.55
N ILE A 97 30.86 6.35 -2.06
CA ILE A 97 29.65 6.46 -1.23
C ILE A 97 29.99 6.20 0.25
N SER A 98 29.26 6.81 1.16
CA SER A 98 29.44 6.72 2.60
C SER A 98 28.10 6.96 3.32
N PRO A 99 27.86 6.44 4.53
CA PRO A 99 26.65 6.77 5.28
C PRO A 99 26.60 8.26 5.61
N SER A 100 25.44 8.91 5.45
CA SER A 100 25.27 10.28 5.93
C SER A 100 24.94 10.25 7.42
N LEU A 101 25.97 10.26 8.27
CA LEU A 101 25.95 10.51 9.73
C LEU A 101 24.68 10.11 10.51
N LEU A 102 24.13 8.91 10.31
CA LEU A 102 23.23 8.22 11.24
C LEU A 102 23.34 6.71 10.90
N ASN A 103 23.80 5.89 11.84
CA ASN A 103 23.97 4.41 11.81
C ASN A 103 25.43 3.92 11.58
N ASP A 104 26.08 3.61 12.70
CA ASP A 104 27.44 3.09 12.85
C ASP A 104 27.51 1.55 12.73
N PHE A 105 27.00 0.99 11.63
CA PHE A 105 27.20 -0.42 11.28
C PHE A 105 27.49 -0.56 9.78
N ALA A 106 28.62 0.00 9.35
CA ALA A 106 29.15 -0.23 8.01
C ALA A 106 30.05 -1.48 8.03
N VAL A 107 29.48 -2.64 7.70
CA VAL A 107 30.30 -3.79 7.26
C VAL A 107 30.87 -3.42 5.89
N LYS A 108 32.16 -3.07 5.86
CA LYS A 108 32.87 -2.63 4.66
C LYS A 108 33.18 -3.82 3.74
N ASP A 109 32.17 -4.31 3.03
CA ASP A 109 32.40 -4.73 1.65
C ASP A 109 32.40 -3.44 0.82
N VAL A 110 33.48 -3.16 0.10
CA VAL A 110 33.91 -1.81 -0.34
C VAL A 110 32.87 -1.00 -1.16
N SER A 111 31.74 -1.60 -1.54
CA SER A 111 30.65 -1.04 -2.34
C SER A 111 29.26 -1.14 -1.71
N VAL A 112 29.08 -1.66 -0.49
CA VAL A 112 27.75 -1.91 0.10
C VAL A 112 27.58 -1.18 1.44
N TYR A 113 26.49 -0.44 1.59
CA TYR A 113 26.16 0.30 2.80
C TYR A 113 24.73 0.02 3.24
N LYS A 114 24.56 -0.35 4.51
CA LYS A 114 23.25 -0.61 5.12
C LYS A 114 22.89 0.55 6.03
N VAL A 115 21.71 1.12 5.83
CA VAL A 115 21.21 2.27 6.60
C VAL A 115 19.78 1.98 7.03
N GLN A 116 19.48 2.21 8.31
CA GLN A 116 18.12 2.07 8.82
C GLN A 116 17.32 3.34 8.53
N THR A 117 16.04 3.18 8.16
CA THR A 117 15.15 4.32 7.98
C THR A 117 14.86 5.04 9.30
N ASP A 118 14.81 6.37 9.24
CA ASP A 118 14.43 7.21 10.36
C ASP A 118 12.91 7.19 10.64
N VAL A 119 12.45 8.03 11.57
CA VAL A 119 11.02 8.16 11.92
C VAL A 119 10.14 8.63 10.76
N TYR A 120 10.73 9.19 9.70
CA TYR A 120 10.06 9.62 8.48
C TYR A 120 10.24 8.62 7.33
N GLY A 121 10.74 7.41 7.62
CA GLY A 121 10.94 6.36 6.64
C GLY A 121 12.11 6.62 5.71
N ARG A 122 13.03 7.52 6.07
CA ARG A 122 14.14 7.95 5.19
C ARG A 122 15.44 7.29 5.58
N ALA A 123 16.15 6.76 4.59
CA ALA A 123 17.52 6.29 4.71
C ALA A 123 18.39 7.05 3.70
N SER A 124 19.48 7.66 4.15
CA SER A 124 20.30 8.54 3.32
C SER A 124 21.77 8.10 3.28
N ILE A 125 22.40 8.29 2.13
CA ILE A 125 23.84 8.13 1.92
C ILE A 125 24.44 9.36 1.26
N LYS A 126 25.71 9.60 1.55
CA LYS A 126 26.54 10.65 0.98
C LYS A 126 27.39 10.07 -0.15
N VAL A 127 27.30 10.67 -1.33
CA VAL A 127 28.12 10.38 -2.51
C VAL A 127 29.11 11.52 -2.70
N ASN A 128 30.40 11.20 -2.70
CA ASN A 128 31.50 12.12 -2.98
C ASN A 128 32.02 11.87 -4.39
N SER A 129 32.34 12.96 -5.10
CA SER A 129 33.10 12.90 -6.35
C SER A 129 34.59 12.74 -6.11
#